data_AF-A0AAD6M921-F1
#
_entry.id   AF-A0AAD6M921-F1
#
_cell.length_a   1.000
_cell.length_b   1.000
_cell.length_c   1.000
_cell.angle_alpha   90.00
_cell.angle_beta   90.00
_cell.angle_gamma   90.00
#
_symmetry.space_group_name_H-M   'P 1'
#
loop_
_entity.id
_entity.type
_entity.pdbx_description
1 polymer ?
#
loop_
_entity_poly.entity_id
_entity_poly.type
_entity_poly.pdbx_seq_one_letter_code
_entity_poly.pdbx_strand_id
1 'polypeptide(L)'
;MLAIFHKAFANPPEELNSPASQRSTRKPKLPEETLSEFLSHHPQKTFSINFGEAAVLAYVPQDSPFSPQQRLFCGFEGIYCLFSGSLNNLCTLNKQYGLTKGTNEAMFVIEAFKTLRDRGPYPADQVVKDLDGSFAFVIYDSKAGTVFAALGSDGGVKLYWGIAADGSVVISDDLEIIKAGCAKSFAPFPTGFMFHSEGGLMSFEHPMNKVRAMPRTDSEGFLCGANFKVDVFTRINSLPRRGSEANWTEWESHS
;
A
#
# COMPACT_ATOMS: atom_id res chain seq x y z
N MET A 1 -5.29 -1.75 -10.83
CA MET A 1 -5.68 -0.68 -9.90
C MET A 1 -4.55 0.32 -9.81
N LEU A 2 -4.86 1.59 -9.60
CA LEU A 2 -3.92 2.70 -9.46
C LEU A 2 -4.37 3.55 -8.28
N ALA A 3 -3.44 3.90 -7.40
CA ALA A 3 -3.64 4.87 -6.34
C ALA A 3 -2.49 5.87 -6.39
N ILE A 4 -2.81 7.16 -6.36
CA ILE A 4 -1.84 8.23 -6.31
C ILE A 4 -2.14 9.09 -5.08
N PHE A 5 -1.13 9.32 -4.25
CA PHE A 5 -1.24 10.11 -3.04
C PHE A 5 -0.25 11.25 -3.11
N HIS A 6 -0.74 12.48 -2.90
CA HIS A 6 0.13 13.63 -2.86
C HIS A 6 1.14 13.50 -1.72
N LYS A 7 2.36 14.03 -1.92
CA LYS A 7 3.48 13.91 -0.96
C LYS A 7 3.15 14.34 0.47
N ALA A 8 2.14 15.19 0.65
CA ALA A 8 1.68 15.63 1.96
C ALA A 8 0.95 14.53 2.77
N PHE A 9 0.43 13.49 2.10
CA PHE A 9 -0.42 12.45 2.70
C PHE A 9 0.25 11.07 2.73
N ALA A 10 1.37 10.87 2.02
CA ALA A 10 2.11 9.61 2.04
C ALA A 10 3.62 9.86 1.94
N ASN A 11 4.35 9.36 2.93
CA ASN A 11 5.81 9.48 3.03
C ASN A 11 6.45 8.09 2.89
N PRO A 12 6.77 7.64 1.67
CA PRO A 12 7.47 6.39 1.47
C PRO A 12 8.95 6.54 1.87
N PRO A 13 9.69 5.45 2.11
CA PRO A 13 11.12 5.52 2.40
C PRO A 13 11.88 6.24 1.27
N GLU A 14 12.82 7.10 1.65
CA GLU A 14 13.56 7.96 0.71
C GLU A 14 14.33 7.16 -0.34
N GLU A 15 14.75 5.93 0.00
CA GLU A 15 15.50 5.05 -0.89
C GLU A 15 14.67 4.55 -2.08
N LEU A 16 13.35 4.75 -2.07
CA LEU A 16 12.50 4.51 -3.23
C LEU A 16 12.76 5.54 -4.35
N ASN A 17 13.23 6.74 -4.00
CA ASN A 17 13.55 7.79 -4.95
C ASN A 17 14.94 7.57 -5.56
N SER A 18 15.00 7.40 -6.89
CA SER A 18 16.27 7.29 -7.60
C SER A 18 16.67 8.61 -8.26
N PRO A 19 17.88 9.14 -7.97
CA PRO A 19 18.46 10.26 -8.71
C PRO A 19 18.65 9.96 -10.21
N ALA A 20 18.71 8.68 -10.60
CA ALA A 20 18.86 8.28 -12.01
C ALA A 20 17.66 8.67 -12.87
N SER A 21 16.48 8.90 -12.26
CA SER A 21 15.28 9.37 -12.96
C SER A 21 15.48 10.70 -13.69
N GLN A 22 16.43 11.53 -13.27
CA GLN A 22 16.80 12.78 -13.96
C GLN A 22 17.72 12.56 -15.16
N ARG A 23 18.48 11.45 -15.17
CA ARG A 23 19.47 11.10 -16.20
C ARG A 23 18.94 10.10 -17.22
N SER A 24 17.79 9.49 -16.94
CA SER A 24 17.14 8.55 -17.84
C SER A 24 16.51 9.27 -19.04
N THR A 25 16.39 8.55 -20.16
CA THR A 25 15.63 8.99 -21.33
C THR A 25 14.15 9.22 -21.02
N ARG A 26 13.60 8.46 -20.06
CA ARG A 26 12.23 8.63 -19.55
C ARG A 26 12.26 9.44 -18.26
N LYS A 27 11.52 10.55 -18.25
CA LYS A 27 11.34 11.38 -17.05
C LYS A 27 10.12 10.90 -16.27
N PRO A 28 10.11 11.06 -14.93
CA PRO A 28 8.91 10.84 -14.16
C PRO A 28 7.83 11.84 -14.62
N LYS A 29 6.57 11.40 -14.57
CA LYS A 29 5.40 12.15 -14.98
C LYS A 29 4.70 12.78 -13.79
N LEU A 30 3.85 13.76 -14.05
CA LEU A 30 2.94 14.27 -13.04
C LEU A 30 1.82 13.25 -12.74
N PRO A 31 1.16 13.33 -11.58
CA PRO A 31 0.01 12.48 -11.24
C PRO A 31 -1.07 12.43 -12.32
N GLU A 32 -1.43 13.58 -12.87
CA GLU A 32 -2.49 13.71 -13.88
C GLU A 32 -2.14 13.01 -15.20
N GLU A 33 -0.87 13.08 -15.60
CA GLU A 33 -0.35 12.40 -16.79
C GLU A 33 -0.33 10.88 -16.57
N THR A 34 0.08 10.44 -15.38
CA THR A 34 0.09 9.01 -15.00
C THR A 34 -1.34 8.44 -14.96
N LEU A 35 -2.30 9.21 -14.42
CA LEU A 35 -3.71 8.86 -14.45
C LEU A 35 -4.23 8.77 -15.89
N SER A 36 -3.95 9.79 -16.71
CA SER A 36 -4.40 9.83 -18.10
C SER A 36 -3.87 8.64 -18.90
N GLU A 37 -2.61 8.27 -18.67
CA GLU A 37 -2.01 7.08 -19.26
C GLU A 37 -2.71 5.80 -18.79
N PHE A 38 -2.98 5.63 -17.49
CA PHE A 38 -3.74 4.49 -16.97
C PHE A 38 -5.13 4.37 -17.59
N LEU A 39 -5.85 5.50 -17.71
CA LEU A 39 -7.17 5.53 -18.34
C LEU A 39 -7.10 5.16 -19.82
N SER A 40 -6.05 5.62 -20.52
CA SER A 40 -5.86 5.32 -21.95
C SER A 40 -5.52 3.86 -22.24
N HIS A 41 -4.87 3.16 -21.30
CA HIS A 41 -4.61 1.71 -21.42
C HIS A 41 -5.90 0.87 -21.31
N HIS A 42 -6.94 1.42 -20.67
CA HIS A 42 -8.19 0.71 -20.40
C HIS A 42 -9.42 1.59 -20.69
N PRO A 43 -9.63 2.02 -21.95
CA PRO A 43 -10.55 3.11 -22.27
C PRO A 43 -12.04 2.80 -22.05
N GLN A 44 -12.41 1.53 -21.97
CA GLN A 44 -13.82 1.10 -21.92
C GLN A 44 -14.27 0.66 -20.52
N LYS A 45 -13.35 0.47 -19.58
CA LYS A 45 -13.61 -0.19 -18.29
C LYS A 45 -12.85 0.48 -17.15
N THR A 46 -12.63 1.79 -17.21
CA THR A 46 -11.94 2.50 -16.15
C THR A 46 -12.91 3.34 -15.33
N PHE A 47 -12.64 3.36 -14.04
CA PHE A 47 -13.30 4.24 -13.10
C PHE A 47 -12.22 4.95 -12.28
N SER A 48 -12.39 6.23 -12.05
CA SER A 48 -11.51 7.03 -11.20
C SER A 48 -12.31 7.90 -10.26
N ILE A 49 -11.74 8.12 -9.07
CA ILE A 49 -12.21 9.08 -8.09
C ILE A 49 -11.03 9.97 -7.75
N ASN A 50 -11.28 11.28 -7.79
CA ASN A 50 -10.32 12.30 -7.42
C ASN A 50 -10.79 12.96 -6.11
N PHE A 51 -9.86 13.10 -5.16
CA PHE A 51 -10.08 13.71 -3.85
C PHE A 51 -9.39 15.08 -3.77
N GLY A 52 -9.51 15.88 -4.82
CA GLY A 52 -8.83 17.15 -4.97
C GLY A 52 -7.31 16.96 -5.08
N GLU A 53 -6.56 17.77 -4.33
CA GLU A 53 -5.10 17.70 -4.31
C GLU A 53 -4.55 16.56 -3.43
N ALA A 54 -5.41 15.81 -2.74
CA ALA A 54 -4.96 14.81 -1.76
C ALA A 54 -4.63 13.45 -2.38
N ALA A 55 -5.56 12.89 -3.16
CA ALA A 55 -5.43 11.55 -3.70
C ALA A 55 -6.26 11.33 -4.96
N VAL A 56 -5.83 10.35 -5.76
CA VAL A 56 -6.57 9.80 -6.89
C VAL A 56 -6.58 8.29 -6.77
N LEU A 57 -7.77 7.69 -6.85
CA LEU A 57 -7.93 6.24 -6.94
C LEU A 57 -8.52 5.91 -8.31
N ALA A 58 -7.93 4.97 -9.03
CA ALA A 58 -8.46 4.48 -10.28
C ALA A 58 -8.43 2.95 -10.31
N TYR A 59 -9.45 2.37 -10.93
CA TYR A 59 -9.68 0.95 -10.95
C TYR A 59 -10.30 0.51 -12.26
N VAL A 60 -9.98 -0.73 -12.63
CA VAL A 60 -10.50 -1.41 -13.80
C VAL A 60 -11.26 -2.63 -13.30
N PRO A 61 -12.61 -2.67 -13.43
CA PRO A 61 -13.40 -3.87 -13.17
C PRO A 61 -12.87 -5.04 -13.97
N GLN A 62 -12.98 -6.23 -13.40
CA GLN A 62 -12.61 -7.43 -14.12
C GLN A 62 -13.65 -7.84 -15.15
N ASP A 63 -13.15 -8.50 -16.18
CA ASP A 63 -13.95 -9.01 -17.29
C ASP A 63 -14.62 -10.35 -16.98
N SER A 64 -14.03 -11.14 -16.08
CA SER A 64 -14.52 -12.47 -15.72
C SER A 64 -14.55 -12.66 -14.19
N PRO A 65 -15.66 -13.14 -13.62
CA PRO A 65 -15.79 -13.41 -12.19
C PRO A 65 -14.98 -14.63 -11.71
N PHE A 66 -14.34 -15.37 -12.62
CA PHE A 66 -13.56 -16.59 -12.31
C PHE A 66 -12.04 -16.38 -12.40
N SER A 67 -11.59 -15.13 -12.56
CA SER A 67 -10.16 -14.82 -12.55
C SER A 67 -9.59 -15.04 -11.14
N PRO A 68 -8.42 -15.68 -11.00
CA PRO A 68 -7.80 -15.90 -9.69
C PRO A 68 -7.37 -14.62 -8.96
N GLN A 69 -7.33 -13.47 -9.65
CA GLN A 69 -6.91 -12.18 -9.08
C GLN A 69 -8.07 -11.19 -9.03
N GLN A 70 -9.04 -11.41 -8.14
CA GLN A 70 -10.24 -10.57 -8.05
C GLN A 70 -9.90 -9.11 -7.74
N ARG A 71 -10.49 -8.14 -8.47
CA ARG A 71 -10.33 -6.71 -8.16
C ARG A 71 -11.62 -6.12 -7.63
N LEU A 72 -11.58 -5.58 -6.43
CA LEU A 72 -12.70 -4.94 -5.77
C LEU A 72 -12.39 -3.47 -5.48
N PHE A 73 -13.41 -2.65 -5.61
CA PHE A 73 -13.42 -1.29 -5.11
C PHE A 73 -14.60 -1.14 -4.15
N CYS A 74 -14.35 -0.58 -2.97
CA CYS A 74 -15.37 -0.33 -1.97
C CYS A 74 -15.15 1.03 -1.32
N GLY A 75 -16.23 1.75 -1.02
CA GLY A 75 -16.19 2.99 -0.25
C GLY A 75 -17.24 2.94 0.85
N PHE A 76 -16.82 3.17 2.09
CA PHE A 76 -17.72 3.18 3.25
C PHE A 76 -17.30 4.26 4.26
N GLU A 77 -18.25 5.12 4.62
CA GLU A 77 -18.07 6.22 5.59
C GLU A 77 -16.86 7.15 5.33
N GLY A 78 -16.49 7.39 4.07
CA GLY A 78 -15.35 8.23 3.69
C GLY A 78 -14.02 7.48 3.63
N ILE A 79 -14.04 6.16 3.77
CA ILE A 79 -12.88 5.29 3.62
C ILE A 79 -13.05 4.48 2.35
N TYR A 80 -12.02 4.48 1.51
CA TYR A 80 -12.04 3.87 0.19
C TYR A 80 -10.95 2.80 0.11
N CYS A 81 -11.31 1.62 -0.38
CA CYS A 81 -10.41 0.48 -0.51
C CYS A 81 -10.36 -0.01 -1.95
N LEU A 82 -9.16 -0.10 -2.49
CA LEU A 82 -8.82 -0.91 -3.65
C LEU A 82 -8.27 -2.24 -3.14
N PHE A 83 -8.88 -3.35 -3.52
CA PHE A 83 -8.45 -4.69 -3.12
C PHE A 83 -8.20 -5.54 -4.36
N SER A 84 -7.13 -6.33 -4.33
CA SER A 84 -6.73 -7.25 -5.38
C SER A 84 -6.41 -8.62 -4.78
N GLY A 85 -6.95 -9.70 -5.34
CA GLY A 85 -6.78 -11.07 -4.86
C GLY A 85 -8.00 -11.61 -4.11
N SER A 86 -7.81 -12.54 -3.18
CA SER A 86 -8.88 -13.19 -2.41
C SER A 86 -8.41 -13.63 -1.03
N LEU A 87 -9.35 -13.76 -0.09
CA LEU A 87 -9.09 -14.26 1.26
C LEU A 87 -9.74 -15.64 1.47
N ASN A 88 -8.93 -16.64 1.80
CA ASN A 88 -9.35 -18.01 2.10
C ASN A 88 -10.15 -18.09 3.40
N ASN A 89 -9.88 -17.20 4.36
CA ASN A 89 -10.46 -17.23 5.71
C ASN A 89 -11.50 -16.12 5.99
N LEU A 90 -12.01 -15.44 4.95
CA LEU A 90 -12.96 -14.32 5.08
C LEU A 90 -14.18 -14.65 5.95
N CYS A 91 -14.74 -15.86 5.82
CA CYS A 91 -15.89 -16.29 6.63
C CYS A 91 -15.56 -16.36 8.12
N THR A 92 -14.36 -16.83 8.46
CA THR A 92 -13.87 -16.89 9.85
C THR A 92 -13.64 -15.48 10.39
N LEU A 93 -12.97 -14.63 9.60
CA LEU A 93 -12.72 -13.24 9.96
C LEU A 93 -14.03 -12.47 10.20
N ASN A 94 -15.01 -12.57 9.29
CA ASN A 94 -16.31 -11.93 9.48
C ASN A 94 -16.99 -12.33 10.81
N LYS A 95 -16.90 -13.60 11.20
CA LYS A 95 -17.44 -14.06 12.50
C LYS A 95 -16.67 -13.47 13.68
N GLN A 96 -15.34 -13.46 13.62
CA GLN A 96 -14.46 -12.95 14.68
C GLN A 96 -14.67 -11.46 14.93
N TYR A 97 -14.85 -10.67 13.86
CA TYR A 97 -15.10 -9.24 13.93
C TYR A 97 -16.59 -8.88 14.06
N GLY A 98 -17.48 -9.87 14.16
CA GLY A 98 -18.92 -9.64 14.33
C GLY A 98 -19.60 -8.98 13.12
N LEU A 99 -19.04 -9.12 11.92
CA LEU A 99 -19.58 -8.56 10.68
C LEU A 99 -20.71 -9.47 10.13
N THR A 100 -21.81 -8.86 9.70
CA THR A 100 -22.98 -9.59 9.18
C THR A 100 -22.78 -10.17 7.79
N LYS A 101 -23.63 -11.11 7.36
CA LYS A 101 -23.52 -11.83 6.08
C LYS A 101 -23.56 -10.87 4.87
N GLY A 102 -22.58 -10.99 3.97
CA GLY A 102 -22.52 -10.27 2.69
C GLY A 102 -21.27 -9.42 2.48
N THR A 103 -20.38 -9.35 3.47
CA THR A 103 -19.11 -8.59 3.38
C THR A 103 -18.15 -9.28 2.42
N ASN A 104 -17.75 -8.57 1.35
CA ASN A 104 -16.62 -8.96 0.51
C ASN A 104 -15.28 -8.54 1.16
N GLU A 105 -14.16 -8.93 0.58
CA GLU A 105 -12.82 -8.68 1.09
C GLU A 105 -12.53 -7.18 1.28
N ALA A 106 -12.93 -6.35 0.32
CA ALA A 106 -12.71 -4.90 0.40
C ALA A 106 -13.48 -4.25 1.55
N MET A 107 -14.75 -4.63 1.74
CA MET A 107 -15.57 -4.12 2.84
C MET A 107 -15.04 -4.62 4.20
N PHE A 108 -14.58 -5.88 4.27
CA PHE A 108 -13.96 -6.42 5.48
C PHE A 108 -12.72 -5.60 5.87
N VAL A 109 -11.84 -5.33 4.91
CA VAL A 109 -10.61 -4.54 5.13
C VAL A 109 -10.93 -3.12 5.61
N ILE A 110 -11.98 -2.47 5.09
CA ILE A 110 -12.42 -1.16 5.59
C ILE A 110 -12.85 -1.23 7.06
N GLU A 111 -13.69 -2.20 7.43
CA GLU A 111 -14.17 -2.34 8.81
C GLU A 111 -13.05 -2.70 9.79
N ALA A 112 -12.11 -3.55 9.37
CA ALA A 112 -10.91 -3.86 10.14
C ALA A 112 -10.05 -2.60 10.36
N PHE A 113 -9.81 -1.82 9.31
CA PHE A 113 -9.06 -0.55 9.41
C PHE A 113 -9.77 0.46 10.33
N LYS A 114 -11.08 0.62 10.21
CA LYS A 114 -11.86 1.48 11.12
C LYS A 114 -11.71 1.05 12.56
N THR A 115 -11.79 -0.25 12.82
CA THR A 115 -11.65 -0.79 14.17
C THR A 115 -10.25 -0.52 14.73
N LEU A 116 -9.21 -0.67 13.92
CA LEU A 116 -7.83 -0.33 14.29
C LEU A 116 -7.68 1.17 14.61
N ARG A 117 -8.20 2.05 13.75
CA ARG A 117 -8.14 3.51 13.93
C ARG A 117 -8.92 4.00 15.15
N ASP A 118 -10.16 3.54 15.30
CA ASP A 118 -11.11 4.11 16.27
C ASP A 118 -10.98 3.50 17.66
N ARG A 119 -10.56 2.23 17.74
CA ARG A 119 -10.53 1.47 19.01
C ARG A 119 -9.17 0.87 19.33
N GLY A 120 -8.32 0.62 18.33
CA GLY A 120 -6.99 0.02 18.49
C GLY A 120 -6.95 -1.26 19.35
N PRO A 121 -7.88 -2.23 19.20
CA PRO A 121 -7.91 -3.40 20.10
C PRO A 121 -6.73 -4.36 19.88
N TYR A 122 -6.12 -4.31 18.69
CA TYR A 122 -5.00 -5.14 18.27
C TYR A 122 -3.99 -4.30 17.48
N PRO A 123 -2.71 -4.67 17.45
CA PRO A 123 -1.73 -4.10 16.52
C PRO A 123 -2.13 -4.37 15.06
N ALA A 124 -1.87 -3.41 14.17
CA ALA A 124 -2.22 -3.54 12.75
C ALA A 124 -1.50 -4.72 12.07
N ASP A 125 -0.26 -5.02 12.48
CA ASP A 125 0.52 -6.15 11.94
C ASP A 125 -0.16 -7.48 12.25
N GLN A 126 -0.72 -7.63 13.44
CA GLN A 126 -1.44 -8.84 13.82
C GLN A 126 -2.69 -9.03 12.95
N VAL A 127 -3.46 -7.96 12.74
CA VAL A 127 -4.68 -8.02 11.92
C VAL A 127 -4.36 -8.37 10.47
N VAL A 128 -3.31 -7.76 9.89
CA VAL A 128 -2.91 -8.05 8.50
C VAL A 128 -2.31 -9.46 8.38
N LYS A 129 -1.57 -9.93 9.38
CA LYS A 129 -1.01 -11.28 9.41
C LYS A 129 -2.07 -12.37 9.50
N ASP A 130 -3.21 -12.07 10.12
CA ASP A 130 -4.36 -12.99 10.21
C ASP A 130 -5.13 -13.12 8.89
N LEU A 131 -4.82 -12.31 7.86
CA LEU A 131 -5.41 -12.45 6.53
C LEU A 131 -4.75 -13.62 5.79
N ASP A 132 -5.52 -14.68 5.52
CA ASP A 132 -5.05 -15.84 4.78
C ASP A 132 -5.55 -15.76 3.34
N GLY A 133 -4.64 -15.78 2.37
CA GLY A 133 -4.92 -15.72 0.94
C GLY A 133 -3.89 -14.93 0.15
N SER A 134 -4.09 -14.87 -1.16
CA SER A 134 -3.30 -14.01 -2.05
C SER A 134 -3.98 -12.65 -2.09
N PHE A 135 -3.41 -11.62 -1.47
CA PHE A 135 -4.05 -10.30 -1.42
C PHE A 135 -3.08 -9.13 -1.57
N ALA A 136 -3.60 -8.02 -2.06
CA ALA A 136 -3.03 -6.69 -1.92
C ALA A 136 -4.17 -5.69 -1.73
N PHE A 137 -3.99 -4.69 -0.89
CA PHE A 137 -4.97 -3.62 -0.77
C PHE A 137 -4.33 -2.26 -0.56
N VAL A 138 -5.09 -1.21 -0.90
CA VAL A 138 -4.77 0.19 -0.63
C VAL A 138 -6.04 0.86 -0.10
N ILE A 139 -5.95 1.40 1.11
CA ILE A 139 -6.98 2.17 1.79
C ILE A 139 -6.59 3.64 1.78
N TYR A 140 -7.57 4.48 1.50
CA TYR A 140 -7.51 5.92 1.72
C TYR A 140 -8.67 6.35 2.62
N ASP A 141 -8.35 6.96 3.76
CA ASP A 141 -9.31 7.61 4.63
C ASP A 141 -9.35 9.11 4.30
N SER A 142 -10.40 9.55 3.61
CA SER A 142 -10.50 10.95 3.18
C SER A 142 -10.77 11.92 4.32
N LYS A 143 -11.20 11.44 5.50
CA LYS A 143 -11.46 12.28 6.67
C LYS A 143 -10.17 12.56 7.44
N ALA A 144 -9.33 11.54 7.60
CA ALA A 144 -8.06 11.66 8.31
C ALA A 144 -6.89 12.03 7.38
N GLY A 145 -7.03 11.86 6.07
CA GLY A 145 -5.93 11.99 5.12
C GLY A 145 -4.92 10.85 5.23
N THR A 146 -5.34 9.70 5.75
CA THR A 146 -4.45 8.56 6.06
C THR A 146 -4.46 7.54 4.93
N VAL A 147 -3.28 7.01 4.62
CA VAL A 147 -3.08 5.93 3.64
C VAL A 147 -2.63 4.67 4.36
N PHE A 148 -3.23 3.53 4.01
CA PHE A 148 -2.82 2.22 4.51
C PHE A 148 -2.79 1.19 3.38
N ALA A 149 -1.65 0.56 3.12
CA ALA A 149 -1.49 -0.43 2.06
C ALA A 149 -0.83 -1.70 2.60
N ALA A 150 -1.15 -2.86 2.03
CA ALA A 150 -0.48 -4.11 2.35
C ALA A 150 -0.42 -5.06 1.17
N LEU A 151 0.59 -5.93 1.19
CA LEU A 151 0.77 -7.02 0.24
C LEU A 151 1.01 -8.33 0.99
N GLY A 152 0.21 -9.34 0.68
CA GLY A 152 0.31 -10.68 1.23
C GLY A 152 1.69 -11.31 1.01
N SER A 153 2.02 -12.29 1.84
CA SER A 153 3.34 -12.93 1.86
C SER A 153 3.55 -13.99 0.77
N ASP A 154 2.48 -14.50 0.17
CA ASP A 154 2.51 -15.67 -0.71
C ASP A 154 2.99 -15.35 -2.15
N GLY A 155 3.06 -14.06 -2.51
CA GLY A 155 3.44 -13.61 -3.84
C GLY A 155 2.41 -13.90 -4.93
N GLY A 156 1.19 -14.31 -4.59
CA GLY A 156 0.11 -14.61 -5.55
C GLY A 156 -0.46 -13.35 -6.22
N VAL A 157 -0.34 -12.21 -5.54
CA VAL A 157 -0.65 -10.87 -6.07
C VAL A 157 0.66 -10.07 -6.18
N LYS A 158 0.71 -9.18 -7.17
CA LYS A 158 1.83 -8.24 -7.35
C LYS A 158 1.33 -6.84 -7.11
N LEU A 159 2.15 -6.07 -6.39
CA LEU A 159 1.94 -4.65 -6.17
C LEU A 159 3.27 -3.93 -6.38
N TYR A 160 3.21 -2.74 -6.93
CA TYR A 160 4.35 -1.90 -7.24
C TYR A 160 4.07 -0.51 -6.70
N TRP A 161 5.14 0.20 -6.38
CA TRP A 161 5.07 1.55 -5.88
C TRP A 161 6.25 2.38 -6.37
N GLY A 162 6.05 3.68 -6.48
CA GLY A 162 7.07 4.61 -6.94
C GLY A 162 6.74 6.06 -6.65
N ILE A 163 7.64 6.94 -7.05
CA ILE A 163 7.58 8.38 -6.84
C ILE A 163 7.38 9.08 -8.18
N ALA A 164 6.28 9.84 -8.30
CA ALA A 164 6.00 10.72 -9.43
C ALA A 164 6.86 11.99 -9.41
N ALA A 165 6.77 12.80 -10.47
CA ALA A 165 7.64 13.97 -10.68
C ALA A 165 7.52 15.05 -9.58
N ASP A 166 6.35 15.16 -8.96
CA ASP A 166 6.03 16.12 -7.89
C ASP A 166 6.33 15.58 -6.48
N GLY A 167 6.79 14.33 -6.38
CA GLY A 167 7.02 13.62 -5.13
C GLY A 167 5.81 12.78 -4.65
N SER A 168 4.71 12.76 -5.40
CA SER A 168 3.54 11.95 -5.07
C SER A 168 3.85 10.45 -5.13
N VAL A 169 3.25 9.68 -4.22
CA VAL A 169 3.37 8.22 -4.20
C VAL A 169 2.39 7.63 -5.18
N VAL A 170 2.88 6.77 -6.07
CA VAL A 170 2.06 6.02 -7.02
C VAL A 170 2.12 4.55 -6.63
N ILE A 171 0.97 3.90 -6.46
CA ILE A 171 0.83 2.48 -6.15
C ILE A 171 -0.05 1.84 -7.23
N SER A 172 0.39 0.71 -7.82
CA SER A 172 -0.35 0.02 -8.87
C SER A 172 -0.02 -1.46 -8.91
N ASP A 173 -0.95 -2.28 -9.37
CA ASP A 173 -0.69 -3.69 -9.72
C ASP A 173 -0.14 -3.85 -11.15
N ASP A 174 -0.12 -2.77 -11.94
CA ASP A 174 0.43 -2.72 -13.30
C ASP A 174 1.82 -2.08 -13.29
N LEU A 175 2.83 -2.89 -13.66
CA LEU A 175 4.23 -2.49 -13.73
C LEU A 175 4.50 -1.45 -14.84
N GLU A 176 3.81 -1.53 -15.97
CA GLU A 176 4.08 -0.62 -17.09
C GLU A 176 3.60 0.79 -16.77
N ILE A 177 2.46 0.91 -16.06
CA ILE A 177 1.98 2.19 -15.53
C ILE A 177 2.97 2.80 -14.53
N ILE A 178 3.56 1.99 -13.66
CA ILE A 178 4.56 2.47 -12.69
C ILE A 178 5.84 2.92 -13.38
N LYS A 179 6.35 2.14 -14.35
CA LYS A 179 7.53 2.55 -15.13
C LYS A 179 7.29 3.84 -15.90
N ALA A 180 6.09 4.00 -16.46
CA ALA A 180 5.74 5.17 -17.25
C ALA A 180 5.56 6.42 -16.38
N GLY A 181 4.94 6.28 -15.20
CA GLY A 181 4.73 7.38 -14.25
C GLY A 181 5.97 7.76 -13.42
N CYS A 182 6.73 6.77 -12.96
CA CYS A 182 7.79 6.97 -11.95
C CYS A 182 9.22 6.86 -12.52
N ALA A 183 9.36 6.56 -13.83
CA ALA A 183 10.65 6.35 -14.50
C ALA A 183 11.55 5.32 -13.80
N LYS A 184 12.60 5.74 -13.09
CA LYS A 184 13.52 4.86 -12.34
C LYS A 184 13.28 4.90 -10.81
N SER A 185 12.36 5.74 -10.33
CA SER A 185 12.03 5.88 -8.90
C SER A 185 10.87 4.95 -8.52
N PHE A 186 11.07 3.64 -8.69
CA PHE A 186 10.06 2.64 -8.34
C PHE A 186 10.65 1.31 -7.92
N ALA A 187 9.83 0.52 -7.25
CA ALA A 187 10.14 -0.86 -6.87
C ALA A 187 8.87 -1.71 -6.81
N PRO A 188 8.99 -3.05 -6.74
CA PRO A 188 7.95 -3.89 -6.18
C PRO A 188 7.64 -3.45 -4.75
N PHE A 189 6.36 -3.42 -4.39
CA PHE A 189 5.97 -3.35 -2.99
C PHE A 189 6.37 -4.68 -2.34
N PRO A 190 7.03 -4.68 -1.16
CA PRO A 190 7.55 -5.90 -0.57
C PRO A 190 6.43 -6.84 -0.08
N THR A 191 6.57 -8.14 -0.34
CA THR A 191 5.63 -9.18 0.13
C THR A 191 5.75 -9.36 1.64
N GLY A 192 4.63 -9.52 2.35
CA GLY A 192 4.66 -9.68 3.82
C GLY A 192 4.81 -8.35 4.57
N PHE A 193 4.46 -7.24 3.91
CA PHE A 193 4.61 -5.89 4.44
C PHE A 193 3.32 -5.09 4.35
N MET A 194 3.25 -4.09 5.22
CA MET A 194 2.25 -3.04 5.20
C MET A 194 2.92 -1.67 5.28
N PHE A 195 2.25 -0.65 4.76
CA PHE A 195 2.66 0.75 4.78
C PHE A 195 1.52 1.57 5.36
N HIS A 196 1.82 2.38 6.38
CA HIS A 196 0.90 3.37 6.93
C HIS A 196 1.51 4.76 6.76
N SER A 197 0.74 5.74 6.28
CA SER A 197 1.25 7.11 6.03
C SER A 197 1.97 7.76 7.21
N GLU A 198 1.57 7.44 8.44
CA GLU A 198 2.21 7.94 9.67
C GLU A 198 3.24 6.96 10.27
N GLY A 199 3.10 5.65 9.98
CA GLY A 199 3.91 4.59 10.59
C GLY A 199 5.05 4.09 9.70
N GLY A 200 5.08 4.52 8.44
CA GLY A 200 6.03 4.05 7.44
C GLY A 200 5.79 2.61 7.01
N LEU A 201 6.83 2.02 6.42
CA LEU A 201 6.83 0.66 5.89
C LEU A 201 7.30 -0.34 6.97
N MET A 202 6.54 -1.40 7.20
CA MET A 202 6.92 -2.46 8.14
C MET A 202 6.52 -3.86 7.66
N SER A 203 7.24 -4.88 8.12
CA SER A 203 6.83 -6.27 7.88
C SER A 203 5.82 -6.69 8.94
N PHE A 204 4.65 -7.18 8.52
CA PHE A 204 3.69 -7.78 9.45
C PHE A 204 4.06 -9.22 9.84
N GLU A 205 4.96 -9.87 9.08
CA GLU A 205 5.51 -11.18 9.44
C GLU A 205 6.53 -11.08 10.57
N HIS A 206 7.35 -10.03 10.51
CA HIS A 206 8.44 -9.74 11.45
C HIS A 206 8.35 -8.30 11.97
N PRO A 207 7.30 -7.95 12.73
CA PRO A 207 7.02 -6.56 13.15
C PRO A 207 8.09 -5.98 14.07
N MET A 208 8.88 -6.84 14.73
CA MET A 208 9.95 -6.44 15.65
C MET A 208 11.32 -6.34 14.98
N ASN A 209 11.43 -6.50 13.66
CA ASN A 209 12.69 -6.49 12.94
C ASN A 209 12.85 -5.21 12.11
N LYS A 210 14.08 -4.71 12.01
CA LYS A 210 14.37 -3.55 11.17
C LYS A 210 14.19 -3.89 9.70
N VAL A 211 13.74 -2.91 8.92
CA VAL A 211 13.67 -3.00 7.46
C VAL A 211 14.91 -2.34 6.88
N ARG A 212 15.53 -2.98 5.88
CA ARG A 212 16.66 -2.42 5.13
C ARG A 212 16.30 -2.22 3.67
N ALA A 213 16.67 -1.05 3.16
CA ALA A 213 16.66 -0.77 1.73
C ALA A 213 17.84 -1.48 1.04
N MET A 214 17.54 -2.15 -0.06
CA MET A 214 18.50 -2.78 -0.96
C MET A 214 18.44 -2.03 -2.29
N PRO A 215 19.45 -1.21 -2.62
CA PRO A 215 19.51 -0.52 -3.91
C PRO A 215 19.35 -1.52 -5.05
N ARG A 216 18.56 -1.15 -6.07
CA ARG A 216 18.44 -1.98 -7.27
C ARG A 216 19.11 -1.31 -8.44
N THR A 217 19.58 -2.14 -9.36
CA THR A 217 20.08 -1.69 -10.65
C THR A 217 19.24 -2.36 -11.73
N ASP A 218 18.81 -1.59 -12.73
CA ASP A 218 18.09 -2.14 -13.86
C ASP A 218 19.03 -2.78 -14.90
N SER A 219 18.46 -3.32 -15.97
CA SER A 219 19.23 -3.94 -17.07
C SER A 219 20.14 -2.97 -17.82
N GLU A 220 19.89 -1.66 -17.72
CA GLU A 220 20.69 -0.61 -18.34
C GLU A 220 21.84 -0.15 -17.44
N GLY A 221 21.95 -0.70 -16.21
CA GLY A 221 22.98 -0.33 -15.25
C GLY A 221 22.64 0.90 -14.41
N PHE A 222 21.42 1.43 -14.50
CA PHE A 222 20.99 2.57 -13.69
C PHE A 222 20.42 2.12 -12.34
N LEU A 223 20.79 2.84 -11.27
CA LEU A 223 20.16 2.70 -9.97
C LEU A 223 18.65 3.02 -10.08
N CYS A 224 17.80 2.14 -9.61
CA CYS A 224 16.34 2.28 -9.64
C CYS A 224 15.72 1.89 -8.29
N GLY A 225 15.05 2.84 -7.63
CA GLY A 225 14.51 2.70 -6.28
C GLY A 225 15.28 1.75 -5.33
N ALA A 226 14.54 1.11 -4.43
CA ALA A 226 15.08 0.09 -3.55
C ALA A 226 14.07 -1.04 -3.33
N ASN A 227 14.56 -2.28 -3.21
CA ASN A 227 13.78 -3.35 -2.60
C ASN A 227 13.90 -3.23 -1.08
N PHE A 228 12.85 -3.56 -0.34
CA PHE A 228 12.89 -3.53 1.12
C PHE A 228 12.84 -4.95 1.65
N LYS A 229 13.72 -5.27 2.60
CA LYS A 229 13.78 -6.60 3.23
C LYS A 229 13.92 -6.48 4.73
N VAL A 230 13.40 -7.48 5.43
CA VAL A 230 13.59 -7.64 6.87
C VAL A 230 15.06 -7.97 7.14
N ASP A 231 15.67 -7.24 8.06
CA ASP A 231 16.91 -7.62 8.70
C ASP A 231 16.61 -8.56 9.86
N VAL A 232 16.75 -9.85 9.61
CA VAL A 232 16.44 -10.92 10.57
C VAL A 232 17.33 -10.82 11.82
N PHE A 233 18.51 -10.21 11.71
CA PHE A 233 19.49 -10.12 12.81
C PHE A 233 19.30 -8.89 13.69
N THR A 234 18.66 -7.84 13.18
CA THR A 234 18.48 -6.58 13.92
C THR A 234 17.03 -6.39 14.31
N ARG A 235 16.76 -6.44 15.61
CA ARG A 235 15.47 -6.05 16.15
C ARG A 235 15.33 -4.54 16.25
N ILE A 236 14.11 -4.05 16.12
CA ILE A 236 13.74 -2.71 16.54
C ILE A 236 13.90 -2.70 18.06
N ASN A 237 14.76 -1.81 18.58
CA ASN A 237 14.94 -1.64 20.01
C ASN A 237 13.66 -1.05 20.60
N SER A 238 12.70 -1.92 20.95
CA SER A 238 11.62 -1.54 21.85
C SER A 238 12.18 -1.56 23.26
N LEU A 239 12.25 -0.40 23.90
CA LEU A 239 12.51 -0.29 25.33
C LEU A 239 11.49 -1.13 26.12
N PRO A 240 11.88 -1.67 27.29
CA PRO A 240 11.26 -2.84 27.92
C PRO A 240 9.82 -2.57 28.35
N ARG A 241 8.97 -3.61 28.32
CA ARG A 241 7.59 -3.66 28.86
C ARG A 241 7.41 -2.63 30.01
N ARG A 242 6.87 -1.46 29.69
CA ARG A 242 6.42 -0.48 30.69
C ARG A 242 5.10 -0.96 31.24
N GLY A 243 5.01 -1.07 32.56
CA GLY A 243 3.79 -1.39 33.29
C GLY A 243 2.68 -0.35 33.04
N SER A 244 1.46 -0.73 33.36
CA SER A 244 0.15 -0.18 32.98
C SER A 244 -0.19 1.26 33.44
N GLU A 245 0.77 2.18 33.59
CA GLU A 245 0.51 3.54 34.11
C GLU A 245 1.25 4.70 33.41
N ALA A 246 1.77 4.55 32.19
CA ALA A 246 2.47 5.66 31.51
C ALA A 246 1.77 6.17 30.24
N ASN A 247 1.63 7.50 30.19
CA ASN A 247 0.95 8.37 29.23
C ASN A 247 1.41 8.16 27.76
N TRP A 248 0.47 8.11 26.82
CA TRP A 248 0.66 7.70 25.41
C TRP A 248 1.13 8.80 24.44
N THR A 249 1.64 9.93 24.91
CA THR A 249 1.86 11.12 24.06
C THR A 249 3.28 11.34 23.51
N GLU A 250 4.16 10.34 23.53
CA GLU A 250 5.51 10.52 22.97
C GLU A 250 5.82 9.47 21.91
N TRP A 251 5.84 9.91 20.65
CA TRP A 251 6.45 9.20 19.53
C TRP A 251 7.75 9.93 19.18
N GLU A 252 8.90 9.28 19.40
CA GLU A 252 10.18 9.77 18.88
C GLU A 252 10.25 9.44 17.38
N SER A 253 10.31 10.50 16.57
CA SER A 253 10.66 10.42 15.16
C SER A 253 12.11 9.94 15.01
N HIS A 254 12.33 8.86 14.27
CA HIS A 254 13.67 8.46 13.84
C HIS A 254 13.79 8.61 12.33
N SER A 255 14.62 9.58 11.95
CA SER A 255 15.21 9.76 10.61
C SER A 255 16.14 8.61 10.25
#